data_AF-A0A2H3IWP0-F1
#
_entry.id   AF-A0A2H3IWP0-F1
#
_cell.length_a   1.000
_cell.length_b   1.000
_cell.length_c   1.000
_cell.angle_alpha   90.00
_cell.angle_beta   90.00
_cell.angle_gamma   90.00
#
_symmetry.space_group_name_H-M   'P 1'
#
loop_
_entity.id
_entity.type
_entity.pdbx_description
1 polymer ?
#
loop_
_entity_poly.entity_id
_entity_poly.type
_entity_poly.pdbx_seq_one_letter_code
_entity_poly.pdbx_strand_id
1 'polypeptide(L)'
;MARQSRGPSQKACVGCAKSKRRCDQKHPQCQRCLDRDITCTYPQPKRRTRNVLSPLDQTEELPAIQNYAETDALESNFNVEDWGTLGAADLDLDISDMIIPYTPALPAPLSSLQAEEVGLNNDSLSSTTCPWFLQEETWDMRHCNSEQNCVLIKMERFIGIVDEMLQFWIKNNYNSFIHQRLYQNGMPSCVQDAFTTLVTYIGRTPAVKETILQIVEDRLCELVRGSTPPTTCDAQGILAHLARVQALFVYEFIGLFDGSVRLRASAEKHLPTLRQWVIQMWGDVRRYRGDDFSLGRRPLQWTATEFDREYNDSSELWKLWILTESVRRTHIIIDSVANTYEAMNRGLVDCTGAVMFTARHGLWEADSAVKWFKLCCEKPPLLVPSLQPGPLISQYPAEELDDFAKFYWTYLVGTDKIQYWIDKSKTN
;
A
#
# COMPACT_ATOMS: atom_id res chain seq x y z
N MET A 1 54.87 -6.76 -21.08
CA MET A 1 54.13 -5.98 -22.11
C MET A 1 52.84 -6.72 -22.41
N ALA A 2 51.71 -6.19 -21.92
CA ALA A 2 50.42 -6.87 -21.88
C ALA A 2 49.68 -6.81 -23.23
N ARG A 3 49.03 -7.92 -23.59
CA ARG A 3 48.21 -8.12 -24.79
C ARG A 3 46.94 -7.27 -24.71
N GLN A 4 46.68 -6.45 -25.73
CA GLN A 4 45.41 -5.74 -25.91
C GLN A 4 44.32 -6.71 -26.38
N SER A 5 43.26 -6.86 -25.59
CA SER A 5 42.04 -7.58 -25.93
C SER A 5 41.19 -6.76 -26.91
N ARG A 6 40.99 -7.29 -28.13
CA ARG A 6 40.12 -6.71 -29.16
C ARG A 6 38.64 -6.89 -28.77
N GLY A 7 37.85 -5.83 -28.93
CA GLY A 7 36.40 -5.83 -28.74
C GLY A 7 35.64 -6.79 -29.69
N PRO A 8 34.33 -6.99 -29.48
CA PRO A 8 33.56 -8.03 -30.16
C PRO A 8 33.49 -7.78 -31.67
N SER A 9 34.06 -8.70 -32.45
CA SER A 9 33.96 -8.71 -33.91
C SER A 9 32.49 -8.84 -34.34
N GLN A 10 32.03 -7.98 -35.24
CA GLN A 10 30.70 -8.10 -35.86
C GLN A 10 30.66 -9.36 -36.75
N LYS A 11 29.73 -10.26 -36.43
CA LYS A 11 29.65 -11.62 -37.00
C LYS A 11 28.52 -11.70 -38.03
N ALA A 12 28.90 -11.70 -39.31
CA ALA A 12 28.06 -12.02 -40.47
C ALA A 12 26.81 -11.13 -40.73
N CYS A 13 26.35 -11.06 -41.98
CA CYS A 13 25.03 -10.50 -42.29
C CYS A 13 23.91 -11.40 -41.76
N VAL A 14 22.71 -10.84 -41.57
CA VAL A 14 21.54 -11.57 -41.04
C VAL A 14 21.19 -12.80 -41.91
N GLY A 15 21.30 -12.70 -43.23
CA GLY A 15 21.01 -13.82 -44.15
C GLY A 15 21.98 -15.00 -43.98
N CYS A 16 23.28 -14.72 -43.86
CA CYS A 16 24.29 -15.74 -43.62
C CYS A 16 24.24 -16.30 -42.19
N ALA A 17 23.91 -15.47 -41.21
CA ALA A 17 23.73 -15.89 -39.82
C ALA A 17 22.54 -16.87 -39.68
N LYS A 18 21.38 -16.53 -40.26
CA LYS A 18 20.20 -17.42 -40.24
C LYS A 18 20.46 -18.76 -40.92
N SER A 19 21.22 -18.77 -42.01
CA SER A 19 21.57 -20.01 -42.73
C SER A 19 22.76 -20.77 -42.12
N LYS A 20 23.37 -20.28 -41.03
CA LYS A 20 24.56 -20.84 -40.37
C LYS A 20 25.75 -21.02 -41.34
N ARG A 21 25.96 -20.07 -42.24
CA ARG A 21 27.04 -20.10 -43.25
C ARG A 21 28.00 -18.93 -43.07
N ARG A 22 29.23 -19.13 -43.56
CA ARG A 22 30.28 -18.10 -43.49
C ARG A 22 29.94 -16.95 -44.44
N CYS A 23 30.04 -15.72 -43.92
CA CYS A 23 29.83 -14.48 -44.66
C CYS A 23 31.18 -13.86 -45.03
N ASP A 24 31.34 -13.41 -46.27
CA ASP A 24 32.55 -12.74 -46.79
C ASP A 24 32.62 -11.24 -46.46
N GLN A 25 31.54 -10.67 -45.92
CA GLN A 25 31.49 -9.31 -45.34
C GLN A 25 31.69 -8.17 -46.33
N LYS A 26 31.49 -8.41 -47.64
CA LYS A 26 31.47 -7.34 -48.63
C LYS A 26 30.22 -6.46 -48.44
N HIS A 27 30.40 -5.16 -48.61
CA HIS A 27 29.34 -4.13 -48.60
C HIS A 27 29.16 -3.58 -50.03
N PRO A 28 27.92 -3.31 -50.49
CA PRO A 28 26.65 -3.29 -49.75
C PRO A 28 26.01 -4.66 -49.52
N GLN A 29 26.35 -5.68 -50.31
CA GLN A 29 25.85 -7.05 -50.16
C GLN A 29 26.99 -8.08 -50.19
N CYS A 30 26.83 -9.19 -49.46
CA CYS A 30 27.79 -10.29 -49.44
C CYS A 30 27.64 -11.14 -50.71
N GLN A 31 28.71 -11.76 -51.20
CA GLN A 31 28.70 -12.40 -52.53
C GLN A 31 27.69 -13.56 -52.61
N ARG A 32 27.53 -14.31 -51.52
CA ARG A 32 26.49 -15.36 -51.43
C ARG A 32 25.07 -14.82 -51.49
N CYS A 33 24.81 -13.68 -50.85
CA CYS A 33 23.50 -13.06 -50.86
C CYS A 33 23.16 -12.49 -52.24
N LEU A 34 24.16 -11.97 -52.97
CA LEU A 34 24.05 -11.61 -54.38
C LEU A 34 23.74 -12.83 -55.25
N ASP A 35 24.54 -13.90 -55.14
CA ASP A 35 24.40 -15.09 -56.00
C ASP A 35 23.06 -15.84 -55.81
N ARG A 36 22.45 -15.71 -54.62
CA ARG A 36 21.18 -16.38 -54.29
C ARG A 36 19.97 -15.45 -54.28
N ASP A 37 20.16 -14.19 -54.63
CA ASP A 37 19.13 -13.15 -54.60
C ASP A 37 18.41 -13.07 -53.24
N ILE A 38 19.18 -13.07 -52.15
CA ILE A 38 18.69 -13.00 -50.76
C ILE A 38 19.05 -11.63 -50.17
N THR A 39 18.07 -10.96 -49.55
CA THR A 39 18.27 -9.66 -48.89
C THR A 39 19.41 -9.68 -47.86
N CYS A 40 20.50 -8.97 -48.16
CA CYS A 40 21.67 -8.87 -47.30
C CYS A 40 21.59 -7.63 -46.41
N THR A 41 21.34 -7.83 -45.11
CA THR A 41 21.35 -6.75 -44.11
C THR A 41 22.38 -7.04 -43.04
N TYR A 42 23.27 -6.08 -42.77
CA TYR A 42 24.23 -6.16 -41.68
C TYR A 42 23.66 -5.46 -40.43
N PRO A 43 23.70 -6.10 -39.24
CA PRO A 43 23.16 -5.49 -38.03
C PRO A 43 24.04 -4.31 -37.58
N GLN A 44 23.42 -3.14 -37.43
CA GLN A 44 24.07 -1.95 -36.88
C GLN A 44 24.29 -2.14 -35.37
N PRO A 45 25.45 -1.75 -34.83
CA PRO A 45 25.70 -1.84 -33.39
C PRO A 45 24.79 -0.84 -32.67
N LYS A 46 23.97 -1.34 -31.73
CA LYS A 46 23.05 -0.52 -30.93
C LYS A 46 23.84 0.53 -30.13
N ARG A 47 23.79 1.79 -30.56
CA ARG A 47 24.29 2.92 -29.76
C ARG A 47 23.29 3.20 -28.64
N ARG A 48 23.78 3.26 -27.39
CA ARG A 48 23.02 3.72 -26.22
C ARG A 48 22.69 5.20 -26.40
N THR A 49 21.41 5.53 -26.52
CA THR A 49 20.94 6.91 -26.74
C THR A 49 21.04 7.71 -25.44
N ARG A 50 21.91 8.72 -25.44
CA ARG A 50 22.00 9.80 -24.45
C ARG A 50 21.41 11.02 -25.15
N ASN A 51 20.27 11.54 -24.68
CA ASN A 51 19.66 12.75 -25.24
C ASN A 51 19.85 13.93 -24.30
N VAL A 52 20.58 14.96 -24.74
CA VAL A 52 20.40 16.37 -24.36
C VAL A 52 20.77 17.31 -25.54
N LEU A 53 19.70 17.94 -26.06
CA LEU A 53 19.45 19.33 -26.55
C LEU A 53 20.35 20.09 -27.56
N SER A 54 19.70 20.70 -28.58
CA SER A 54 19.48 22.17 -28.84
C SER A 54 19.21 22.45 -30.36
N PRO A 55 18.93 23.69 -30.86
CA PRO A 55 17.76 24.59 -30.67
C PRO A 55 17.16 25.22 -31.98
N LEU A 56 16.01 25.91 -31.83
CA LEU A 56 15.39 27.01 -32.65
C LEU A 56 14.91 26.77 -34.11
N ASP A 57 13.62 27.02 -34.39
CA ASP A 57 13.19 28.25 -35.10
C ASP A 57 11.67 28.55 -34.98
N GLN A 58 11.32 29.82 -35.14
CA GLN A 58 10.06 30.50 -34.77
C GLN A 58 8.96 30.46 -35.86
N THR A 59 7.68 30.48 -35.48
CA THR A 59 6.69 31.48 -35.97
C THR A 59 5.42 31.49 -35.13
N GLU A 60 4.89 32.71 -34.94
CA GLU A 60 3.81 33.15 -34.05
C GLU A 60 2.39 32.82 -34.57
N GLU A 61 1.42 32.64 -33.66
CA GLU A 61 0.18 33.43 -33.56
C GLU A 61 -0.75 32.91 -32.44
N LEU A 62 -1.29 33.84 -31.64
CA LEU A 62 -2.36 33.75 -30.63
C LEU A 62 -3.24 35.01 -30.84
N PRO A 63 -4.46 35.19 -30.27
CA PRO A 63 -5.19 34.38 -29.28
C PRO A 63 -6.72 34.22 -29.53
N ALA A 64 -7.41 33.38 -28.74
CA ALA A 64 -8.76 33.70 -28.24
C ALA A 64 -9.12 32.84 -27.01
N ILE A 65 -9.60 33.51 -25.97
CA ILE A 65 -10.12 32.96 -24.71
C ILE A 65 -11.60 32.61 -24.89
N GLN A 66 -12.04 31.45 -24.40
CA GLN A 66 -13.40 31.26 -23.86
C GLN A 66 -13.47 30.06 -22.90
N ASN A 67 -14.01 30.32 -21.71
CA ASN A 67 -14.41 29.36 -20.68
C ASN A 67 -15.47 28.38 -21.19
N TYR A 68 -15.55 27.17 -20.64
CA TYR A 68 -16.59 26.68 -19.72
C TYR A 68 -16.45 25.16 -19.48
N ALA A 69 -17.00 24.73 -18.34
CA ALA A 69 -16.85 23.46 -17.64
C ALA A 69 -17.40 22.22 -18.36
N GLU A 70 -16.82 21.04 -18.07
CA GLU A 70 -17.51 19.78 -17.70
C GLU A 70 -16.44 18.73 -17.35
N THR A 71 -16.29 18.42 -16.06
CA THR A 71 -16.55 17.10 -15.45
C THR A 71 -16.18 15.89 -16.31
N ASP A 72 -15.00 15.31 -16.04
CA ASP A 72 -14.83 13.86 -16.03
C ASP A 72 -13.67 13.50 -15.08
N ALA A 73 -14.04 13.01 -13.90
CA ALA A 73 -13.11 12.40 -12.97
C ALA A 73 -12.74 11.03 -13.55
N LEU A 74 -11.57 10.97 -14.20
CA LEU A 74 -11.00 9.72 -14.68
C LEU A 74 -10.62 8.86 -13.46
N GLU A 75 -11.38 7.78 -13.25
CA GLU A 75 -11.06 6.67 -12.35
C GLU A 75 -9.68 6.11 -12.71
N SER A 76 -8.66 6.55 -11.97
CA SER A 76 -7.33 5.94 -11.97
C SER A 76 -7.35 4.72 -11.06
N ASN A 77 -8.05 3.66 -11.48
CA ASN A 77 -7.94 2.35 -10.85
C ASN A 77 -6.53 1.78 -11.10
N PHE A 78 -5.92 1.27 -10.04
CA PHE A 78 -4.64 0.57 -10.08
C PHE A 78 -4.85 -0.75 -10.84
N ASN A 79 -4.64 -0.75 -12.16
CA ASN A 79 -5.05 -1.89 -12.98
C ASN A 79 -4.06 -3.06 -12.80
N VAL A 80 -4.55 -4.17 -12.26
CA VAL A 80 -3.80 -5.40 -11.92
C VAL A 80 -3.46 -6.25 -13.17
N GLU A 81 -3.77 -5.78 -14.38
CA GLU A 81 -3.67 -6.58 -15.62
C GLU A 81 -2.25 -6.76 -16.19
N ASP A 82 -1.22 -6.12 -15.63
CA ASP A 82 0.16 -6.18 -16.17
C ASP A 82 1.01 -7.38 -15.65
N TRP A 83 0.39 -8.36 -14.98
CA TRP A 83 1.09 -9.48 -14.34
C TRP A 83 1.22 -10.74 -15.23
N GLY A 84 0.68 -10.72 -16.44
CA GLY A 84 0.44 -11.92 -17.27
C GLY A 84 1.58 -12.41 -18.17
N THR A 85 2.85 -12.51 -17.72
CA THR A 85 3.89 -13.17 -18.54
C THR A 85 4.83 -14.09 -17.76
N LEU A 86 4.66 -15.41 -17.97
CA LEU A 86 5.52 -16.57 -17.62
C LEU A 86 5.37 -17.08 -16.16
N GLY A 87 5.14 -18.36 -15.83
CA GLY A 87 5.00 -19.61 -16.58
C GLY A 87 4.78 -20.75 -15.57
N ALA A 88 3.89 -21.69 -15.92
CA ALA A 88 3.37 -22.73 -15.03
C ALA A 88 4.39 -23.78 -14.57
N ALA A 89 4.28 -24.19 -13.30
CA ALA A 89 4.70 -25.50 -12.82
C ALA A 89 3.76 -25.97 -11.70
N ASP A 90 3.09 -27.10 -11.94
CA ASP A 90 2.11 -27.76 -11.06
C ASP A 90 2.71 -28.20 -9.72
N LEU A 91 2.02 -27.90 -8.62
CA LEU A 91 2.15 -28.60 -7.34
C LEU A 91 0.78 -28.69 -6.66
N ASP A 92 0.18 -29.88 -6.76
CA ASP A 92 -0.99 -30.30 -5.98
C ASP A 92 -0.62 -30.45 -4.50
N LEU A 93 -1.28 -29.73 -3.60
CA LEU A 93 -1.30 -30.03 -2.17
C LEU A 93 -2.71 -29.79 -1.60
N ASP A 94 -3.28 -30.90 -1.14
CA ASP A 94 -4.59 -31.04 -0.50
C ASP A 94 -4.52 -30.57 0.97
N ILE A 95 -5.38 -29.64 1.37
CA ILE A 95 -5.54 -29.23 2.78
C ILE A 95 -7.01 -28.93 3.06
N SER A 96 -7.66 -29.84 3.77
CA SER A 96 -8.86 -29.58 4.56
C SER A 96 -8.45 -29.13 5.95
N ASP A 97 -8.80 -27.90 6.32
CA ASP A 97 -9.14 -27.52 7.70
C ASP A 97 -10.04 -26.27 7.68
N MET A 98 -11.26 -26.45 8.17
CA MET A 98 -12.29 -25.41 8.26
C MET A 98 -12.04 -24.52 9.48
N ILE A 99 -11.84 -23.21 9.27
CA ILE A 99 -11.93 -22.20 10.33
C ILE A 99 -13.10 -21.26 10.00
N ILE A 100 -13.97 -21.09 10.99
CA ILE A 100 -15.17 -20.25 10.95
C ILE A 100 -14.74 -18.77 11.04
N PRO A 101 -15.08 -17.90 10.07
CA PRO A 101 -14.86 -16.47 10.20
C PRO A 101 -15.61 -15.91 11.41
N TYR A 102 -14.99 -14.99 12.15
CA TYR A 102 -15.68 -14.24 13.21
C TYR A 102 -16.79 -13.39 12.58
N THR A 103 -18.04 -13.76 12.82
CA THR A 103 -19.24 -12.98 12.48
C THR A 103 -19.67 -12.18 13.71
N PRO A 104 -19.44 -10.85 13.76
CA PRO A 104 -20.01 -10.04 14.82
C PRO A 104 -21.53 -9.98 14.67
N ALA A 105 -22.25 -10.02 15.80
CA ALA A 105 -23.66 -9.64 15.83
C ALA A 105 -23.78 -8.16 15.44
N LEU A 106 -24.54 -7.89 14.37
CA LEU A 106 -24.86 -6.54 13.92
C LEU A 106 -25.53 -5.75 15.07
N PRO A 107 -25.22 -4.44 15.24
CA PRO A 107 -26.03 -3.58 16.09
C PRO A 107 -27.45 -3.55 15.52
N ALA A 108 -28.46 -3.86 16.33
CA ALA A 108 -29.85 -3.74 15.92
C ALA A 108 -30.15 -2.28 15.51
N PRO A 109 -30.96 -2.05 14.46
CA PRO A 109 -31.40 -0.70 14.12
C PRO A 109 -32.21 -0.12 15.28
N LEU A 110 -31.97 1.15 15.60
CA LEU A 110 -32.55 1.92 16.72
C LEU A 110 -34.07 2.18 16.63
N SER A 111 -34.83 1.39 15.86
CA SER A 111 -36.21 1.71 15.49
C SER A 111 -37.27 0.68 15.89
N SER A 112 -37.05 -0.15 16.90
CA SER A 112 -38.10 -1.06 17.40
C SER A 112 -38.08 -1.24 18.91
N LEU A 113 -38.56 -0.23 19.63
CA LEU A 113 -39.09 -0.38 20.98
C LEU A 113 -40.53 0.13 21.00
N GLN A 114 -41.49 -0.75 20.73
CA GLN A 114 -42.86 -0.55 21.19
C GLN A 114 -43.43 -1.84 21.79
N ALA A 115 -43.78 -1.68 23.07
CA ALA A 115 -44.80 -2.37 23.87
C ALA A 115 -44.61 -3.87 24.16
N GLU A 116 -44.09 -4.15 25.35
CA GLU A 116 -44.80 -5.00 26.33
C GLU A 116 -44.39 -4.60 27.76
N GLU A 117 -45.32 -4.03 28.51
CA GLU A 117 -45.22 -3.85 29.96
C GLU A 117 -45.39 -5.22 30.64
N VAL A 118 -44.46 -5.63 31.52
CA VAL A 118 -44.71 -6.10 32.89
C VAL A 118 -43.37 -6.19 33.64
N GLY A 119 -43.28 -5.55 34.82
CA GLY A 119 -42.48 -6.08 35.93
C GLY A 119 -41.12 -5.42 36.20
N LEU A 120 -41.13 -4.47 37.13
CA LEU A 120 -40.01 -3.85 37.83
C LEU A 120 -38.82 -4.79 38.12
N ASN A 121 -37.62 -4.39 37.68
CA ASN A 121 -36.42 -4.27 38.53
C ASN A 121 -35.37 -3.39 37.81
N ASN A 122 -35.14 -2.20 38.38
CA ASN A 122 -34.00 -1.35 38.10
C ASN A 122 -32.72 -2.07 38.54
N ASP A 123 -31.89 -2.49 37.58
CA ASP A 123 -30.42 -2.54 37.66
C ASP A 123 -29.89 -3.30 36.43
N SER A 124 -29.58 -2.60 35.33
CA SER A 124 -28.65 -3.04 34.23
C SER A 124 -28.76 -2.26 32.90
N LEU A 125 -29.14 -0.97 32.88
CA LEU A 125 -29.17 -0.21 31.61
C LEU A 125 -27.88 0.61 31.38
N SER A 126 -26.78 -0.05 30.97
CA SER A 126 -25.62 0.64 30.34
C SER A 126 -24.61 -0.29 29.64
N SER A 127 -25.05 -1.35 28.94
CA SER A 127 -24.13 -2.06 28.03
C SER A 127 -24.07 -1.36 26.67
N THR A 128 -23.42 -0.20 26.61
CA THR A 128 -23.01 0.37 25.32
C THR A 128 -21.98 -0.59 24.73
N THR A 129 -22.38 -1.38 23.73
CA THR A 129 -21.54 -2.40 23.11
C THR A 129 -20.36 -1.74 22.41
N CYS A 130 -19.14 -2.16 22.76
CA CYS A 130 -17.91 -1.74 22.10
C CYS A 130 -17.99 -2.04 20.60
N PRO A 131 -17.69 -1.09 19.69
CA PRO A 131 -17.68 -1.33 18.25
C PRO A 131 -16.86 -2.57 17.87
N TRP A 132 -17.32 -3.32 16.87
CA TRP A 132 -16.70 -4.60 16.47
C TRP A 132 -15.20 -4.48 16.14
N PHE A 133 -14.74 -3.33 15.66
CA PHE A 133 -13.34 -3.06 15.33
C PHE A 133 -12.49 -2.54 16.50
N LEU A 134 -13.07 -2.36 17.70
CA LEU A 134 -12.38 -1.93 18.93
C LEU A 134 -12.32 -3.04 19.98
N GLN A 135 -12.95 -4.18 19.73
CA GLN A 135 -12.90 -5.34 20.62
C GLN A 135 -11.45 -5.80 20.82
N GLU A 136 -11.11 -6.20 22.05
CA GLU A 136 -9.73 -6.45 22.44
C GLU A 136 -9.09 -7.58 21.61
N GLU A 137 -9.88 -8.61 21.31
CA GLU A 137 -9.48 -9.80 20.55
C GLU A 137 -9.06 -9.45 19.12
N THR A 138 -9.53 -8.30 18.60
CA THR A 138 -9.17 -7.82 17.26
C THR A 138 -7.80 -7.16 17.19
N TRP A 139 -7.16 -6.94 18.35
CA TRP A 139 -5.82 -6.36 18.49
C TRP A 139 -4.78 -7.39 18.97
N ASP A 140 -5.17 -8.67 19.08
CA ASP A 140 -4.24 -9.75 19.35
C ASP A 140 -3.43 -10.11 18.10
N MET A 141 -2.11 -10.09 18.24
CA MET A 141 -1.20 -10.49 17.16
C MET A 141 -1.16 -12.03 17.08
N ARG A 142 -1.45 -12.58 15.90
CA ARG A 142 -1.38 -14.03 15.67
C ARG A 142 -0.04 -14.40 15.05
N HIS A 143 0.76 -15.22 15.71
CA HIS A 143 2.03 -15.66 15.15
C HIS A 143 1.82 -16.81 14.15
N CYS A 144 2.54 -16.77 13.04
CA CYS A 144 2.56 -17.88 12.07
C CYS A 144 3.54 -18.95 12.54
N ASN A 145 3.03 -20.16 12.80
CA ASN A 145 3.86 -21.30 13.22
C ASN A 145 4.37 -22.14 12.03
N SER A 146 4.08 -21.76 10.78
CA SER A 146 4.51 -22.51 9.59
C SER A 146 5.74 -21.90 8.94
N GLU A 147 6.77 -22.71 8.69
CA GLU A 147 7.91 -22.37 7.84
C GLU A 147 7.44 -22.10 6.40
N GLN A 148 7.14 -20.85 6.07
CA GLN A 148 6.80 -20.46 4.70
C GLN A 148 8.11 -20.15 3.96
N ASN A 149 8.34 -20.88 2.86
CA ASN A 149 9.46 -20.64 1.94
C ASN A 149 9.31 -19.24 1.28
N CYS A 150 9.85 -18.21 1.93
CA CYS A 150 9.92 -16.86 1.38
C CYS A 150 10.97 -16.83 0.25
N VAL A 151 10.50 -16.92 -1.00
CA VAL A 151 11.36 -16.81 -2.18
C VAL A 151 11.85 -15.37 -2.32
N LEU A 152 13.16 -15.15 -2.14
CA LEU A 152 13.85 -13.83 -2.23
C LEU A 152 13.47 -12.99 -3.46
N ILE A 153 13.09 -13.62 -4.58
CA ILE A 153 12.70 -12.95 -5.83
C ILE A 153 11.38 -12.15 -5.68
N LYS A 154 10.51 -12.49 -4.73
CA LYS A 154 9.25 -11.76 -4.47
C LYS A 154 9.44 -10.45 -3.70
N MET A 155 10.59 -10.29 -3.05
CA MET A 155 10.87 -9.23 -2.08
C MET A 155 11.10 -7.86 -2.76
N GLU A 156 11.88 -7.82 -3.84
CA GLU A 156 12.14 -6.55 -4.59
C GLU A 156 10.86 -5.98 -5.20
N ARG A 157 9.99 -6.86 -5.72
CA ARG A 157 8.72 -6.47 -6.30
C ARG A 157 7.79 -5.83 -5.28
N PHE A 158 7.75 -6.37 -4.06
CA PHE A 158 6.98 -5.79 -2.97
C PHE A 158 7.43 -4.37 -2.63
N ILE A 159 8.75 -4.14 -2.54
CA ILE A 159 9.29 -2.79 -2.31
C ILE A 159 8.90 -1.83 -3.45
N GLY A 160 8.94 -2.28 -4.70
CA GLY A 160 8.49 -1.49 -5.85
C GLY A 160 7.03 -1.04 -5.72
N ILE A 161 6.14 -1.92 -5.25
CA ILE A 161 4.72 -1.56 -5.07
C ILE A 161 4.52 -0.60 -3.90
N VAL A 162 5.27 -0.76 -2.80
CA VAL A 162 5.22 0.22 -1.70
C VAL A 162 5.70 1.60 -2.18
N ASP A 163 6.73 1.66 -3.04
CA ASP A 163 7.14 2.91 -3.69
C ASP A 163 6.00 3.50 -4.54
N GLU A 164 5.30 2.68 -5.32
CA GLU A 164 4.12 3.11 -6.08
C GLU A 164 2.99 3.62 -5.18
N MET A 165 2.73 3.00 -4.02
CA MET A 165 1.77 3.49 -3.03
C MET A 165 2.14 4.87 -2.48
N LEU A 166 3.43 5.11 -2.25
CA LEU A 166 3.93 6.42 -1.80
C LEU A 166 3.82 7.47 -2.91
N GLN A 167 4.12 7.11 -4.16
CA GLN A 167 3.89 7.99 -5.31
C GLN A 167 2.40 8.30 -5.51
N PHE A 168 1.53 7.31 -5.31
CA PHE A 168 0.08 7.47 -5.41
C PHE A 168 -0.44 8.44 -4.33
N TRP A 169 0.11 8.38 -3.12
CA TRP A 169 -0.20 9.33 -2.05
C TRP A 169 0.10 10.77 -2.46
N ILE A 170 1.23 11.03 -3.10
CA ILE A 170 1.59 12.37 -3.58
C ILE A 170 0.59 12.88 -4.63
N LYS A 171 0.13 12.00 -5.52
CA LYS A 171 -0.77 12.38 -6.62
C LYS A 171 -2.21 12.61 -6.15
N ASN A 172 -2.69 11.81 -5.20
CA ASN A 172 -4.11 11.74 -4.86
C ASN A 172 -4.44 12.14 -3.43
N ASN A 173 -3.44 12.40 -2.58
CA ASN A 173 -3.58 12.68 -1.14
C ASN A 173 -4.20 11.53 -0.31
N TYR A 174 -4.20 10.30 -0.85
CA TYR A 174 -4.50 9.07 -0.13
C TYR A 174 -3.74 7.89 -0.77
N ASN A 175 -3.64 6.77 -0.06
CA ASN A 175 -3.17 5.50 -0.60
C ASN A 175 -3.78 4.33 0.18
N SER A 176 -3.22 3.12 0.03
CA SER A 176 -3.75 1.91 0.66
C SER A 176 -3.60 1.85 2.19
N PHE A 177 -2.83 2.74 2.83
CA PHE A 177 -2.67 2.79 4.30
C PHE A 177 -2.85 4.19 4.91
N ILE A 178 -2.99 5.23 4.09
CA ILE A 178 -3.34 6.62 4.45
C ILE A 178 -4.67 6.94 3.78
N HIS A 179 -5.77 6.90 4.55
CA HIS A 179 -7.11 7.13 4.03
C HIS A 179 -7.35 8.61 3.65
N GLN A 180 -8.14 8.86 2.59
CA GLN A 180 -8.46 10.20 2.09
C GLN A 180 -9.10 11.14 3.14
N ARG A 181 -9.81 10.59 4.13
CA ARG A 181 -10.46 11.35 5.21
C ARG A 181 -9.61 11.43 6.48
N LEU A 182 -8.45 10.75 6.57
CA LEU A 182 -7.66 10.65 7.80
C LEU A 182 -7.17 12.03 8.28
N TYR A 183 -6.65 12.84 7.36
CA TYR A 183 -6.08 14.17 7.66
C TYR A 183 -6.93 15.33 7.14
N GLN A 184 -8.21 15.09 6.85
CA GLN A 184 -9.08 16.12 6.27
C GLN A 184 -9.22 17.36 7.18
N ASN A 185 -9.21 17.16 8.49
CA ASN A 185 -9.36 18.25 9.48
C ASN A 185 -8.03 18.93 9.85
N GLY A 186 -6.96 18.65 9.09
CA GLY A 186 -5.62 19.21 9.32
C GLY A 186 -4.57 18.11 9.36
N MET A 187 -3.62 18.17 8.44
CA MET A 187 -2.47 17.27 8.41
C MET A 187 -1.46 17.68 9.49
N PRO A 188 -1.00 16.77 10.37
CA PRO A 188 0.02 17.08 11.37
C PRO A 188 1.34 17.55 10.72
N SER A 189 2.08 18.43 11.38
CA SER A 189 3.30 19.05 10.82
C SER A 189 4.34 18.01 10.38
N CYS A 190 4.56 16.95 11.16
CA CYS A 190 5.47 15.88 10.80
C CYS A 190 5.09 15.17 9.49
N VAL A 191 3.79 15.02 9.23
CA VAL A 191 3.28 14.42 7.98
C VAL A 191 3.37 15.42 6.84
N GLN A 192 3.14 16.71 7.07
CA GLN A 192 3.37 17.77 6.06
C GLN A 192 4.83 17.80 5.62
N ASP A 193 5.77 17.73 6.57
CA ASP A 193 7.21 17.70 6.29
C ASP A 193 7.59 16.44 5.51
N ALA A 194 7.05 15.27 5.91
CA ALA A 194 7.30 14.01 5.21
C ALA A 194 6.71 14.02 3.79
N PHE A 195 5.49 14.52 3.62
CA PHE A 195 4.82 14.66 2.32
C PHE A 195 5.63 15.55 1.39
N THR A 196 5.98 16.77 1.82
CA THR A 196 6.76 17.72 1.01
C THR A 196 8.17 17.22 0.70
N THR A 197 8.81 16.53 1.64
CA THR A 197 10.11 15.88 1.41
C THR A 197 9.99 14.77 0.37
N LEU A 198 8.95 13.94 0.44
CA LEU A 198 8.70 12.87 -0.52
C LEU A 198 8.41 13.43 -1.93
N VAL A 199 7.61 14.49 -2.05
CA VAL A 199 7.40 15.22 -3.33
C VAL A 199 8.74 15.64 -3.93
N THR A 200 9.57 16.29 -3.10
CA THR A 200 10.88 16.80 -3.52
C THR A 200 11.82 15.65 -3.93
N TYR A 201 11.79 14.55 -3.18
CA TYR A 201 12.55 13.34 -3.48
C TYR A 201 12.11 12.70 -4.79
N ILE A 202 10.81 12.51 -5.05
CA ILE A 202 10.32 11.92 -6.30
C ILE A 202 10.67 12.82 -7.49
N GLY A 203 10.54 14.14 -7.35
CA GLY A 203 10.86 15.13 -8.39
C GLY A 203 12.36 15.46 -8.54
N ARG A 204 13.25 14.77 -7.82
CA ARG A 204 14.68 15.11 -7.79
C ARG A 204 15.37 14.96 -9.14
N THR A 205 16.30 15.85 -9.43
CA THR A 205 17.25 15.69 -10.55
C THR A 205 18.59 15.14 -10.05
N PRO A 206 19.43 14.56 -10.92
CA PRO A 206 20.76 14.08 -10.51
C PRO A 206 21.64 15.16 -9.86
N ALA A 207 21.44 16.44 -10.23
CA ALA A 207 22.22 17.56 -9.71
C ALA A 207 21.91 17.89 -8.25
N VAL A 208 20.65 17.70 -7.81
CA VAL A 208 20.19 18.04 -6.45
C VAL A 208 19.99 16.82 -5.56
N LYS A 209 20.21 15.60 -6.09
CA LYS A 209 19.96 14.34 -5.37
C LYS A 209 20.60 14.34 -3.98
N GLU A 210 21.89 14.61 -3.88
CA GLU A 210 22.60 14.53 -2.59
C GLU A 210 22.08 15.56 -1.57
N THR A 211 21.76 16.77 -2.02
CA THR A 211 21.16 17.80 -1.16
C THR A 211 19.81 17.33 -0.61
N ILE A 212 18.98 16.71 -1.44
CA ILE A 212 17.66 16.21 -1.00
C ILE A 212 17.82 15.03 -0.05
N LEU A 213 18.77 14.13 -0.29
CA LEU A 213 19.06 13.03 0.65
C LEU A 213 19.56 13.56 2.01
N GLN A 214 20.34 14.65 2.02
CA GLN A 214 20.71 15.31 3.27
C GLN A 214 19.49 15.88 3.99
N ILE A 215 18.57 16.54 3.27
CA ILE A 215 17.31 17.05 3.85
C ILE A 215 16.49 15.91 4.45
N VAL A 216 16.40 14.76 3.78
CA VAL A 216 15.72 13.56 4.31
C VAL A 216 16.35 13.13 5.65
N GLU A 217 17.68 13.02 5.71
CA GLU A 217 18.38 12.63 6.93
C GLU A 217 18.19 13.65 8.07
N ASP A 218 18.28 14.93 7.76
CA ASP A 218 18.12 16.00 8.74
C ASP A 218 16.70 16.00 9.32
N ARG A 219 15.67 15.89 8.47
CA ARG A 219 14.26 15.81 8.89
C ARG A 219 13.95 14.55 9.68
N LEU A 220 14.52 13.41 9.31
CA LEU A 220 14.43 12.17 10.08
C LEU A 220 15.00 12.39 11.48
N CYS A 221 16.23 12.93 11.57
CA CYS A 221 16.89 13.17 12.86
C CYS A 221 16.13 14.17 13.73
N GLU A 222 15.59 15.24 13.14
CA GLU A 222 14.76 16.22 13.84
C GLU A 222 13.47 15.60 14.37
N LEU A 223 12.77 14.79 13.55
CA LEU A 223 11.56 14.09 13.97
C LEU A 223 11.84 13.17 15.16
N VAL A 224 12.90 12.35 15.09
CA VAL A 224 13.25 11.42 16.18
C VAL A 224 13.65 12.16 17.45
N ARG A 225 14.39 13.28 17.36
CA ARG A 225 14.81 14.08 18.53
C ARG A 225 13.65 14.86 19.15
N GLY A 226 12.75 15.39 18.33
CA GLY A 226 11.63 16.21 18.78
C GLY A 226 10.39 15.43 19.18
N SER A 227 10.29 14.15 18.81
CA SER A 227 9.10 13.34 19.08
C SER A 227 9.04 12.85 20.52
N THR A 228 8.06 13.34 21.27
CA THR A 228 7.61 12.71 22.52
C THR A 228 6.44 11.76 22.23
N PRO A 229 6.31 10.64 22.95
CA PRO A 229 5.09 9.83 22.92
C PRO A 229 3.87 10.70 23.23
N PRO A 230 2.75 10.53 22.51
CA PRO A 230 1.50 11.20 22.89
C PRO A 230 1.17 10.84 24.34
N THR A 231 0.82 11.84 25.13
CA THR A 231 0.44 11.66 26.54
C THR A 231 -1.04 11.33 26.71
N THR A 232 -1.85 11.57 25.68
CA THR A 232 -3.29 11.31 25.70
C THR A 232 -3.57 9.92 25.12
N CYS A 233 -4.47 9.18 25.78
CA CYS A 233 -4.96 7.88 25.32
C CYS A 233 -6.25 8.01 24.48
N ASP A 234 -6.53 9.21 23.96
CA ASP A 234 -7.72 9.52 23.17
C ASP A 234 -7.49 9.30 21.67
N ALA A 235 -8.56 9.43 20.88
CA ALA A 235 -8.47 9.34 19.42
C ALA A 235 -7.43 10.32 18.82
N GLN A 236 -7.25 11.49 19.43
CA GLN A 236 -6.27 12.49 18.98
C GLN A 236 -4.83 12.06 19.27
N GLY A 237 -4.59 11.45 20.44
CA GLY A 237 -3.31 10.86 20.80
C GLY A 237 -2.92 9.73 19.86
N ILE A 238 -3.88 8.86 19.52
CA ILE A 238 -3.70 7.80 18.52
C ILE A 238 -3.35 8.39 17.14
N LEU A 239 -4.09 9.41 16.68
CA LEU A 239 -3.82 10.09 15.42
C LEU A 239 -2.42 10.72 15.40
N ALA A 240 -2.02 11.37 16.49
CA ALA A 240 -0.68 11.94 16.63
C ALA A 240 0.41 10.86 16.61
N HIS A 241 0.17 9.71 17.25
CA HIS A 241 1.09 8.56 17.20
C HIS A 241 1.21 8.01 15.77
N LEU A 242 0.08 7.78 15.10
CA LEU A 242 0.04 7.30 13.73
C LEU A 242 0.78 8.25 12.79
N ALA A 243 0.57 9.56 12.94
CA ALA A 243 1.20 10.59 12.12
C ALA A 243 2.73 10.56 12.21
N ARG A 244 3.30 10.49 13.41
CA ARG A 244 4.77 10.40 13.56
C ARG A 244 5.33 9.07 13.03
N VAL A 245 4.58 7.98 13.15
CA VAL A 245 4.97 6.66 12.62
C VAL A 245 4.99 6.68 11.09
N GLN A 246 3.93 7.20 10.46
CA GLN A 246 3.86 7.34 9.00
C GLN A 246 4.95 8.27 8.47
N ALA A 247 5.20 9.40 9.13
CA ALA A 247 6.26 10.33 8.75
C ALA A 247 7.65 9.68 8.84
N LEU A 248 7.95 8.98 9.95
CA LEU A 248 9.22 8.28 10.10
C LEU A 248 9.38 7.17 9.05
N PHE A 249 8.33 6.41 8.78
CA PHE A 249 8.35 5.37 7.75
C PHE A 249 8.72 5.92 6.36
N VAL A 250 8.20 7.09 5.97
CA VAL A 250 8.56 7.70 4.67
C VAL A 250 10.06 8.00 4.57
N TYR A 251 10.65 8.58 5.63
CA TYR A 251 12.08 8.86 5.64
C TYR A 251 12.93 7.59 5.65
N GLU A 252 12.55 6.60 6.46
CA GLU A 252 13.19 5.27 6.50
C GLU A 252 13.12 4.58 5.14
N PHE A 253 11.95 4.58 4.49
CA PHE A 253 11.77 3.96 3.18
C PHE A 253 12.72 4.59 2.14
N ILE A 254 12.79 5.92 2.08
CA ILE A 254 13.74 6.61 1.21
C ILE A 254 15.18 6.20 1.55
N GLY A 255 15.53 6.19 2.83
CA GLY A 255 16.89 5.92 3.27
C GLY A 255 17.38 4.51 2.98
N LEU A 256 16.53 3.51 3.19
CA LEU A 256 16.86 2.10 2.95
C LEU A 256 17.00 1.80 1.45
N PHE A 257 16.13 2.38 0.61
CA PHE A 257 15.95 1.96 -0.78
C PHE A 257 16.42 2.96 -1.87
N ASP A 258 16.86 4.19 -1.56
CA ASP A 258 17.40 5.13 -2.59
C ASP A 258 18.69 4.62 -3.29
N GLY A 259 19.45 3.76 -2.61
CA GLY A 259 20.73 3.26 -3.09
C GLY A 259 21.96 3.99 -2.52
N SER A 260 21.77 5.10 -1.80
CA SER A 260 22.85 5.76 -1.06
C SER A 260 23.31 4.93 0.13
N VAL A 261 24.60 4.56 0.15
CA VAL A 261 25.19 3.76 1.25
C VAL A 261 25.16 4.51 2.58
N ARG A 262 25.42 5.83 2.55
CA ARG A 262 25.40 6.67 3.74
C ARG A 262 24.00 6.76 4.35
N LEU A 263 23.01 7.05 3.52
CA LEU A 263 21.64 7.22 3.99
C LEU A 263 21.06 5.90 4.48
N ARG A 264 21.38 4.78 3.81
CA ARG A 264 21.03 3.43 4.28
C ARG A 264 21.59 3.14 5.66
N ALA A 265 22.88 3.40 5.89
CA ALA A 265 23.49 3.19 7.21
C ALA A 265 22.88 4.09 8.30
N SER A 266 22.34 5.25 7.93
CA SER A 266 21.60 6.13 8.84
C SER A 266 20.21 5.57 9.15
N ALA A 267 19.45 5.16 8.13
CA ALA A 267 18.13 4.53 8.27
C ALA A 267 18.20 3.23 9.10
N GLU A 268 19.20 2.37 8.85
CA GLU A 268 19.41 1.15 9.65
C GLU A 268 19.55 1.39 11.16
N LYS A 269 20.10 2.55 11.58
CA LYS A 269 20.21 2.91 13.00
C LYS A 269 18.87 3.29 13.63
N HIS A 270 17.93 3.77 12.81
CA HIS A 270 16.64 4.28 13.24
C HIS A 270 15.50 3.27 13.02
N LEU A 271 15.73 2.19 12.25
CA LEU A 271 14.81 1.08 12.09
C LEU A 271 14.31 0.49 13.43
N PRO A 272 15.15 0.30 14.48
CA PRO A 272 14.67 -0.12 15.81
C PRO A 272 13.73 0.91 16.45
N THR A 273 13.96 2.20 16.22
CA THR A 273 13.07 3.28 16.70
C THR A 273 11.72 3.21 16.00
N LEU A 274 11.69 3.00 14.68
CA LEU A 274 10.44 2.82 13.93
C LEU A 274 9.64 1.63 14.46
N ARG A 275 10.29 0.46 14.64
CA ARG A 275 9.66 -0.73 15.23
C ARG A 275 9.09 -0.46 16.62
N GLN A 276 9.87 0.23 17.47
CA GLN A 276 9.43 0.60 18.81
C GLN A 276 8.19 1.52 18.77
N TRP A 277 8.13 2.49 17.87
CA TRP A 277 6.97 3.38 17.73
C TRP A 277 5.74 2.62 17.23
N VAL A 278 5.91 1.67 16.32
CA VAL A 278 4.81 0.80 15.87
C VAL A 278 4.24 -0.04 17.02
N ILE A 279 5.10 -0.63 17.85
CA ILE A 279 4.68 -1.41 19.03
C ILE A 279 3.95 -0.53 20.05
N GLN A 280 4.47 0.68 20.31
CA GLN A 280 3.81 1.62 21.23
C GLN A 280 2.45 2.05 20.69
N MET A 281 2.37 2.44 19.41
CA MET A 281 1.12 2.79 18.73
C MET A 281 0.10 1.67 18.84
N TRP A 282 0.53 0.42 18.59
CA TRP A 282 -0.34 -0.75 18.71
C TRP A 282 -0.86 -0.93 20.15
N GLY A 283 0.01 -0.79 21.15
CA GLY A 283 -0.36 -0.87 22.55
C GLY A 283 -1.34 0.20 23.01
N ASP A 284 -1.18 1.43 22.52
CA ASP A 284 -2.07 2.56 22.82
C ASP A 284 -3.48 2.28 22.27
N VAL A 285 -3.57 1.87 20.99
CA VAL A 285 -4.87 1.60 20.35
C VAL A 285 -5.54 0.36 20.93
N ARG A 286 -4.78 -0.69 21.28
CA ARG A 286 -5.31 -1.88 21.94
C ARG A 286 -6.01 -1.57 23.26
N ARG A 287 -5.62 -0.51 23.97
CA ARG A 287 -6.25 -0.08 25.23
C ARG A 287 -7.45 0.84 25.01
N TYR A 288 -7.56 1.43 23.83
CA TYR A 288 -8.64 2.33 23.49
C TYR A 288 -9.97 1.60 23.35
N ARG A 289 -11.03 2.14 23.95
CA ARG A 289 -12.39 1.57 23.88
C ARG A 289 -13.41 2.54 23.27
N GLY A 290 -12.95 3.67 22.74
CA GLY A 290 -13.85 4.75 22.33
C GLY A 290 -14.41 5.51 23.53
N ASP A 291 -13.64 5.68 24.61
CA ASP A 291 -14.15 6.32 25.83
C ASP A 291 -14.48 7.82 25.63
N ASP A 292 -13.76 8.48 24.72
CA ASP A 292 -14.08 9.86 24.29
C ASP A 292 -15.31 9.90 23.36
N PHE A 293 -15.73 8.73 22.87
CA PHE A 293 -16.91 8.55 22.05
C PHE A 293 -18.15 8.57 22.93
N SER A 294 -18.69 9.78 23.11
CA SER A 294 -19.94 9.97 23.83
C SER A 294 -21.13 9.58 22.96
N LEU A 295 -21.41 8.27 22.80
CA LEU A 295 -22.75 7.82 22.38
C LEU A 295 -23.77 8.42 23.37
N GLY A 296 -24.49 9.44 22.93
CA GLY A 296 -25.57 10.08 23.70
C GLY A 296 -25.16 10.99 24.88
N ARG A 297 -23.89 11.34 25.10
CA ARG A 297 -23.45 12.19 26.24
C ARG A 297 -22.96 13.59 25.86
N ARG A 298 -23.33 14.12 24.69
CA ARG A 298 -23.14 15.54 24.38
C ARG A 298 -24.21 16.38 25.07
N PRO A 299 -23.88 17.58 25.59
CA PRO A 299 -24.90 18.50 26.08
C PRO A 299 -25.95 18.70 24.98
N LEU A 300 -27.24 18.54 25.33
CA LEU A 300 -28.35 18.78 24.42
C LEU A 300 -28.16 20.15 23.75
N GLN A 301 -27.69 20.17 22.51
CA GLN A 301 -27.87 21.36 21.68
C GLN A 301 -29.37 21.43 21.44
N TRP A 302 -30.02 22.45 22.01
CA TRP A 302 -31.47 22.67 21.95
C TRP A 302 -32.04 22.70 20.51
N THR A 303 -31.17 22.73 19.50
CA THR A 303 -31.47 22.82 18.06
C THR A 303 -31.22 21.54 17.27
N ALA A 304 -30.62 20.48 17.84
CA ALA A 304 -30.27 19.28 17.09
C ALA A 304 -31.46 18.31 16.99
N THR A 305 -31.86 17.95 15.76
CA THR A 305 -32.89 16.94 15.52
C THR A 305 -32.37 15.53 15.83
N GLU A 306 -33.28 14.57 15.95
CA GLU A 306 -32.90 13.15 16.08
C GLU A 306 -32.03 12.66 14.91
N PHE A 307 -32.41 13.08 13.69
CA PHE A 307 -31.63 12.84 12.47
C PHE A 307 -30.20 13.39 12.57
N ASP A 308 -30.03 14.61 13.07
CA ASP A 308 -28.69 15.22 13.22
C ASP A 308 -27.82 14.43 14.20
N ARG A 309 -28.42 13.86 15.25
CA ARG A 309 -27.68 13.03 16.23
C ARG A 309 -27.22 11.72 15.59
N GLU A 310 -28.12 11.00 14.91
CA GLU A 310 -27.79 9.72 14.28
C GLU A 310 -26.73 9.87 13.17
N TYR A 311 -26.82 10.92 12.35
CA TYR A 311 -25.82 11.24 11.36
C TYR A 311 -24.46 11.55 11.99
N ASN A 312 -24.44 12.37 13.04
CA ASN A 312 -23.19 12.71 13.73
C ASN A 312 -22.56 11.47 14.38
N ASP A 313 -23.33 10.63 15.05
CA ASP A 313 -22.83 9.40 15.67
C ASP A 313 -22.25 8.45 14.61
N SER A 314 -22.93 8.27 13.48
CA SER A 314 -22.44 7.47 12.36
C SER A 314 -21.15 8.05 11.75
N SER A 315 -21.09 9.38 11.61
CA SER A 315 -19.92 10.09 11.09
C SER A 315 -18.71 9.92 11.99
N GLU A 316 -18.87 10.09 13.31
CA GLU A 316 -17.77 9.91 14.24
C GLU A 316 -17.33 8.44 14.30
N LEU A 317 -18.27 7.48 14.27
CA LEU A 317 -17.95 6.06 14.30
C LEU A 317 -17.11 5.65 13.07
N TRP A 318 -17.48 6.18 11.91
CA TRP A 318 -16.73 5.98 10.68
C TRP A 318 -15.33 6.60 10.73
N LYS A 319 -15.17 7.83 11.26
CA LYS A 319 -13.85 8.44 11.48
C LYS A 319 -12.98 7.60 12.41
N LEU A 320 -13.56 7.03 13.45
CA LEU A 320 -12.84 6.17 14.38
C LEU A 320 -12.44 4.83 13.74
N TRP A 321 -13.30 4.26 12.90
CA TRP A 321 -12.94 3.11 12.08
C TRP A 321 -11.78 3.46 11.12
N ILE A 322 -11.84 4.58 10.41
CA ILE A 322 -10.76 5.05 9.53
C ILE A 322 -9.43 5.14 10.29
N LEU A 323 -9.44 5.75 11.48
CA LEU A 323 -8.24 5.91 12.30
C LEU A 323 -7.63 4.55 12.66
N THR A 324 -8.45 3.64 13.20
CA THR A 324 -7.98 2.33 13.66
C THR A 324 -7.61 1.38 12.52
N GLU A 325 -8.31 1.45 11.39
CA GLU A 325 -7.94 0.72 10.18
C GLU A 325 -6.64 1.28 9.57
N SER A 326 -6.44 2.60 9.59
CA SER A 326 -5.16 3.22 9.16
C SER A 326 -3.98 2.75 10.02
N VAL A 327 -4.18 2.57 11.33
CA VAL A 327 -3.19 1.97 12.24
C VAL A 327 -2.86 0.54 11.80
N ARG A 328 -3.86 -0.29 11.55
CA ARG A 328 -3.68 -1.70 11.11
C ARG A 328 -2.90 -1.80 9.81
N ARG A 329 -3.33 -1.05 8.78
CA ARG A 329 -2.69 -1.06 7.45
C ARG A 329 -1.29 -0.49 7.48
N THR A 330 -1.06 0.57 8.25
CA THR A 330 0.27 1.16 8.45
C THR A 330 1.20 0.16 9.14
N HIS A 331 0.74 -0.54 10.18
CA HIS A 331 1.53 -1.58 10.85
C HIS A 331 1.90 -2.70 9.86
N ILE A 332 0.93 -3.22 9.10
CA ILE A 332 1.18 -4.27 8.09
C ILE A 332 2.26 -3.85 7.09
N ILE A 333 2.16 -2.63 6.52
CA ILE A 333 3.14 -2.14 5.54
C ILE A 333 4.53 -1.98 6.17
N ILE A 334 4.63 -1.30 7.30
CA ILE A 334 5.92 -1.01 7.94
C ILE A 334 6.63 -2.31 8.32
N ASP A 335 5.90 -3.21 8.96
CA ASP A 335 6.46 -4.48 9.41
C ASP A 335 6.92 -5.34 8.23
N SER A 336 6.11 -5.41 7.16
CA SER A 336 6.46 -6.14 5.95
C SER A 336 7.67 -5.56 5.24
N VAL A 337 7.81 -4.23 5.16
CA VAL A 337 8.98 -3.56 4.58
C VAL A 337 10.23 -3.80 5.42
N ALA A 338 10.14 -3.64 6.75
CA ALA A 338 11.26 -3.89 7.66
C ALA A 338 11.72 -5.35 7.59
N ASN A 339 10.78 -6.29 7.60
CA ASN A 339 11.04 -7.72 7.48
C ASN A 339 11.62 -8.08 6.12
N THR A 340 11.13 -7.47 5.04
CA THR A 340 11.68 -7.62 3.69
C THR A 340 13.14 -7.16 3.64
N TYR A 341 13.44 -5.99 4.20
CA TYR A 341 14.79 -5.44 4.26
C TYR A 341 15.75 -6.36 5.06
N GLU A 342 15.31 -6.82 6.23
CA GLU A 342 16.10 -7.73 7.06
C GLU A 342 16.31 -9.09 6.38
N ALA A 343 15.30 -9.63 5.70
CA ALA A 343 15.43 -10.85 4.90
C ALA A 343 16.47 -10.69 3.79
N MET A 344 16.44 -9.57 3.06
CA MET A 344 17.39 -9.27 1.99
C MET A 344 18.84 -9.14 2.52
N ASN A 345 19.03 -8.60 3.73
CA ASN A 345 20.36 -8.31 4.27
C ASN A 345 20.96 -9.44 5.12
N ARG A 346 20.14 -10.12 5.93
CA ARG A 346 20.56 -11.13 6.92
C ARG A 346 20.10 -12.55 6.58
N GLY A 347 19.15 -12.72 5.66
CA GLY A 347 18.58 -14.01 5.27
C GLY A 347 17.65 -14.66 6.31
N LEU A 348 17.37 -13.97 7.43
CA LEU A 348 16.56 -14.45 8.55
C LEU A 348 15.64 -13.32 9.02
N VAL A 349 14.41 -13.67 9.40
CA VAL A 349 13.41 -12.76 9.94
C VAL A 349 12.66 -13.48 11.06
N ASP A 350 12.51 -12.82 12.21
CA ASP A 350 11.64 -13.29 13.29
C ASP A 350 10.19 -12.92 12.99
N CYS A 351 9.24 -13.82 13.27
CA CYS A 351 7.82 -13.53 13.09
C CYS A 351 7.33 -12.51 14.13
N THR A 352 7.12 -11.28 13.68
CA THR A 352 6.59 -10.13 14.43
C THR A 352 5.10 -10.26 14.77
N GLY A 353 4.37 -11.12 14.06
CA GLY A 353 2.95 -11.44 14.30
C GLY A 353 2.01 -10.84 13.27
N ALA A 354 0.85 -11.48 13.06
CA ALA A 354 -0.18 -11.07 12.13
C ALA A 354 -1.18 -10.14 12.81
N VAL A 355 -1.36 -8.98 12.18
CA VAL A 355 -2.39 -7.98 12.51
C VAL A 355 -3.68 -8.32 11.78
N MET A 356 -4.83 -8.07 12.43
CA MET A 356 -6.13 -8.11 11.76
C MET A 356 -6.34 -6.83 10.94
N PHE A 357 -6.99 -6.92 9.78
CA PHE A 357 -7.41 -5.75 8.99
C PHE A 357 -8.74 -6.01 8.27
N THR A 358 -9.41 -4.94 7.86
CA THR A 358 -10.69 -5.03 7.17
C THR A 358 -10.44 -5.28 5.68
N ALA A 359 -10.84 -6.46 5.18
CA ALA A 359 -10.52 -6.91 3.82
C ALA A 359 -11.69 -6.81 2.82
N ARG A 360 -12.88 -6.40 3.26
CA ARG A 360 -14.05 -6.26 2.38
C ARG A 360 -13.87 -5.08 1.41
N HIS A 361 -14.08 -5.35 0.12
CA HIS A 361 -14.05 -4.33 -0.92
C HIS A 361 -15.02 -3.17 -0.65
N GLY A 362 -14.58 -1.94 -0.91
CA GLY A 362 -15.40 -0.72 -0.87
C GLY A 362 -15.51 -0.06 0.51
N LEU A 363 -15.14 -0.75 1.61
CA LEU A 363 -15.16 -0.14 2.93
C LEU A 363 -14.08 0.93 3.09
N TRP A 364 -12.87 0.68 2.59
CA TRP A 364 -11.75 1.63 2.64
C TRP A 364 -11.93 2.79 1.65
N GLU A 365 -12.63 2.56 0.54
CA GLU A 365 -12.89 3.57 -0.50
C GLU A 365 -14.17 4.37 -0.24
N ALA A 366 -14.88 4.09 0.86
CA ALA A 366 -16.07 4.83 1.21
C ALA A 366 -15.76 6.33 1.33
N ASP A 367 -16.62 7.16 0.77
CA ASP A 367 -16.47 8.62 0.70
C ASP A 367 -17.31 9.36 1.75
N SER A 368 -18.20 8.62 2.42
CA SER A 368 -19.17 9.10 3.40
C SER A 368 -19.50 8.02 4.43
N ALA A 369 -19.89 8.46 5.63
CA ALA A 369 -20.30 7.57 6.72
C ALA A 369 -21.53 6.73 6.36
N VAL A 370 -22.48 7.31 5.61
CA VAL A 370 -23.70 6.64 5.16
C VAL A 370 -23.37 5.48 4.21
N LYS A 371 -22.46 5.70 3.25
CA LYS A 371 -22.01 4.66 2.32
C LYS A 371 -21.28 3.54 3.08
N TRP A 372 -20.37 3.89 3.98
CA TRP A 372 -19.65 2.92 4.81
C TRP A 372 -20.60 2.09 5.68
N PHE A 373 -21.56 2.74 6.34
CA PHE A 373 -22.54 2.06 7.19
C PHE A 373 -23.41 1.09 6.37
N LYS A 374 -23.91 1.55 5.22
CA LYS A 374 -24.69 0.71 4.29
C LYS A 374 -23.92 -0.55 3.89
N LEU A 375 -22.64 -0.42 3.50
CA LEU A 375 -21.79 -1.55 3.11
C LEU A 375 -21.58 -2.54 4.27
N CYS A 376 -21.37 -2.03 5.50
CA CYS A 376 -21.26 -2.84 6.71
C CYS A 376 -22.55 -3.63 7.02
N CYS A 377 -23.72 -3.08 6.69
CA CYS A 377 -25.01 -3.75 6.86
C CYS A 377 -25.29 -4.80 5.77
N GLU A 378 -24.83 -4.56 4.54
CA GLU A 378 -25.07 -5.45 3.41
C GLU A 378 -24.24 -6.75 3.49
N LYS A 379 -22.97 -6.64 3.86
CA LYS A 379 -22.04 -7.78 3.93
C LYS A 379 -21.13 -7.65 5.16
N PRO A 380 -20.66 -8.76 5.74
CA PRO A 380 -19.73 -8.70 6.86
C PRO A 380 -18.44 -7.96 6.45
N PRO A 381 -17.90 -7.08 7.33
CA PRO A 381 -16.70 -6.29 7.03
C PRO A 381 -15.41 -7.07 6.75
N LEU A 382 -15.37 -8.37 7.06
CA LEU A 382 -14.19 -9.23 6.92
C LEU A 382 -12.96 -8.67 7.65
N LEU A 383 -13.08 -8.51 8.98
CA LEU A 383 -11.91 -8.27 9.82
C LEU A 383 -11.14 -9.59 9.97
N VAL A 384 -10.00 -9.73 9.27
CA VAL A 384 -9.30 -11.01 9.09
C VAL A 384 -7.80 -10.89 9.36
N PRO A 385 -7.10 -12.00 9.73
CA PRO A 385 -5.66 -11.99 9.96
C PRO A 385 -4.90 -11.75 8.66
N SER A 386 -3.90 -10.86 8.69
CA SER A 386 -3.15 -10.49 7.50
C SER A 386 -2.33 -11.64 6.91
N LEU A 387 -1.77 -12.53 7.74
CA LEU A 387 -0.88 -13.62 7.33
C LEU A 387 -1.58 -14.95 6.95
N GLN A 388 -2.91 -15.01 6.94
CA GLN A 388 -3.67 -16.25 6.66
C GLN A 388 -4.61 -16.09 5.45
N PRO A 389 -4.10 -15.84 4.24
CA PRO A 389 -4.93 -15.62 3.05
C PRO A 389 -5.64 -16.87 2.53
N GLY A 390 -5.13 -18.06 2.82
CA GLY A 390 -5.60 -19.33 2.23
C GLY A 390 -7.11 -19.56 2.34
N PRO A 391 -7.69 -19.53 3.56
CA PRO A 391 -9.13 -19.71 3.75
C PRO A 391 -9.98 -18.67 3.01
N LEU A 392 -9.54 -17.40 2.98
CA LEU A 392 -10.31 -16.33 2.35
C LEU A 392 -10.30 -16.43 0.82
N ILE A 393 -9.16 -16.78 0.23
CA ILE A 393 -9.03 -17.03 -1.22
C ILE A 393 -9.96 -18.17 -1.66
N SER A 394 -10.15 -19.20 -0.82
CA SER A 394 -11.04 -20.32 -1.13
C SER A 394 -12.52 -19.99 -0.91
N GLN A 395 -12.85 -19.09 0.01
CA GLN A 395 -14.22 -18.78 0.42
C GLN A 395 -14.86 -17.65 -0.38
N TYR A 396 -14.07 -16.67 -0.83
CA TYR A 396 -14.58 -15.44 -1.43
C TYR A 396 -13.98 -15.20 -2.83
N PRO A 397 -14.78 -14.69 -3.78
CA PRO A 397 -14.28 -14.29 -5.09
C PRO A 397 -13.45 -13.00 -4.96
N ALA A 398 -12.46 -12.81 -5.82
CA ALA A 398 -11.50 -11.73 -5.71
C ALA A 398 -12.14 -10.33 -5.72
N GLU A 399 -13.23 -10.13 -6.45
CA GLU A 399 -13.91 -8.83 -6.56
C GLU A 399 -14.53 -8.38 -5.22
N GLU A 400 -14.79 -9.31 -4.31
CA GLU A 400 -15.34 -9.01 -2.98
C GLU A 400 -14.29 -8.53 -1.97
N LEU A 401 -13.00 -8.64 -2.33
CA LEU A 401 -11.89 -8.27 -1.47
C LEU A 401 -11.27 -6.95 -1.92
N ASP A 402 -10.81 -6.19 -0.93
CA ASP A 402 -10.05 -4.97 -1.11
C ASP A 402 -8.75 -5.22 -1.89
N ASP A 403 -8.37 -4.25 -2.71
CA ASP A 403 -7.13 -4.23 -3.46
C ASP A 403 -5.90 -4.25 -2.55
N PHE A 404 -5.97 -3.64 -1.36
CA PHE A 404 -4.91 -3.78 -0.36
C PHE A 404 -4.71 -5.25 0.06
N ALA A 405 -5.80 -6.02 0.23
CA ALA A 405 -5.71 -7.44 0.57
C ALA A 405 -5.09 -8.24 -0.58
N LYS A 406 -5.54 -8.03 -1.82
CA LYS A 406 -4.99 -8.69 -3.02
C LYS A 406 -3.49 -8.42 -3.16
N PHE A 407 -3.09 -7.16 -3.00
CA PHE A 407 -1.71 -6.74 -3.02
C PHE A 407 -0.90 -7.44 -1.92
N TYR A 408 -1.34 -7.32 -0.67
CA TYR A 408 -0.59 -7.84 0.46
C TYR A 408 -0.46 -9.36 0.41
N TRP A 409 -1.51 -10.05 -0.05
CA TRP A 409 -1.47 -11.49 -0.21
C TRP A 409 -0.65 -11.92 -1.43
N THR A 410 -0.49 -11.09 -2.45
CA THR A 410 0.48 -11.34 -3.53
C THR A 410 1.89 -11.45 -2.99
N TYR A 411 2.24 -10.61 -2.01
CA TYR A 411 3.52 -10.70 -1.30
C TYR A 411 3.66 -12.03 -0.53
N LEU A 412 2.60 -12.51 0.13
CA LEU A 412 2.64 -13.73 0.93
C LEU A 412 2.60 -15.03 0.10
N VAL A 413 1.61 -15.20 -0.77
CA VAL A 413 1.38 -16.46 -1.50
C VAL A 413 1.99 -16.45 -2.91
N GLY A 414 2.33 -15.27 -3.43
CA GLY A 414 2.89 -15.08 -4.77
C GLY A 414 1.88 -14.71 -5.83
N THR A 415 2.42 -14.14 -6.90
CA THR A 415 1.71 -13.69 -8.10
C THR A 415 0.80 -14.75 -8.70
N ASP A 416 1.34 -15.91 -9.04
CA ASP A 416 0.62 -16.87 -9.88
C ASP A 416 -0.66 -17.36 -9.20
N LYS A 417 -0.59 -17.58 -7.87
CA LYS A 417 -1.75 -17.99 -7.08
C LYS A 417 -2.81 -16.90 -6.97
N ILE A 418 -2.40 -15.64 -6.79
CA ILE A 418 -3.34 -14.51 -6.76
C ILE A 418 -3.95 -14.25 -8.13
N GLN A 419 -3.15 -14.34 -9.20
CA GLN A 419 -3.65 -14.15 -10.57
C GLN A 419 -4.67 -15.24 -10.92
N TYR A 420 -4.37 -16.51 -10.61
CA TYR A 420 -5.33 -17.60 -10.78
C TYR A 420 -6.63 -17.35 -10.02
N TRP A 421 -6.54 -16.86 -8.77
CA TRP A 421 -7.73 -16.53 -7.97
C TRP A 421 -8.56 -15.40 -8.60
N ILE A 422 -7.90 -14.35 -9.12
CA ILE A 422 -8.57 -13.25 -9.83
C ILE A 422 -9.24 -13.76 -11.11
N ASP A 423 -8.53 -14.52 -11.93
CA ASP A 423 -9.04 -15.00 -13.21
C ASP A 423 -10.22 -15.96 -13.01
N LYS A 424 -10.15 -16.84 -12.01
CA LYS A 424 -11.24 -17.74 -11.64
C LYS A 424 -12.49 -16.99 -11.21
N SER A 425 -12.32 -15.85 -10.53
CA SER A 425 -13.43 -15.05 -10.03
C SER A 425 -14.17 -14.32 -11.15
N LYS A 426 -13.46 -13.91 -12.22
CA LYS A 426 -14.06 -13.33 -13.44
C LYS A 426 -14.86 -14.31 -14.30
N THR A 427 -14.61 -15.62 -14.17
CA THR A 427 -15.29 -16.67 -14.96
C THR A 427 -16.58 -17.21 -14.34
N ASN A 428 -16.86 -16.88 -13.08
CA ASN A 428 -18.11 -17.22 -12.38
C ASN A 428 -19.01 -15.98 -12.29
#